data_AF-A0A7S2YQG3-F1
#
_entry.id   AF-A0A7S2YQG3-F1
#
_cell.length_a   1.000
_cell.length_b   1.000
_cell.length_c   1.000
_cell.angle_alpha   90.00
_cell.angle_beta   90.00
_cell.angle_gamma   90.00
#
_symmetry.space_group_name_H-M   'P 1'
#
loop_
_entity.id
_entity.type
_entity.pdbx_description
1 polymer ?
#
loop_
_entity_poly.entity_id
_entity_poly.type
_entity_poly.pdbx_seq_one_letter_code
_entity_poly.pdbx_strand_id
1 'polypeptide(L)'
;KDLNDNSGLVNPNPDATSPELDRSIIPGISEDYATDNDEPVHISGMIQLPDRLIVAGSTQGTGVGFTGQGGDAFNMDGFVSQFQLTDLKPLPTNPTFRVSSGRDDYVTGVCYSDQAAGSIFVTGYSNGHVTNATQTTISTEDPNSVRGFLMKLSLSDFQPTWVHEFSATPTSGNVYDVKA
;
A
#
# COMPACT_ATOMS: atom_id res chain seq x y z
N LYS A 1 35.06 22.42 54.61
CA LYS A 1 33.80 23.20 54.45
C LYS A 1 33.33 22.90 53.05
N ASP A 2 32.84 21.68 52.90
CA ASP A 2 32.41 21.09 51.65
C ASP A 2 30.95 21.47 51.44
N LEU A 3 30.67 22.09 50.31
CA LEU A 3 29.33 22.53 49.93
C LEU A 3 28.76 21.57 48.90
N ASN A 4 27.71 20.90 49.35
CA ASN A 4 26.46 20.60 48.64
C ASN A 4 26.49 19.77 47.34
N ASP A 5 25.94 18.57 47.49
CA ASP A 5 24.64 18.17 46.94
C ASP A 5 24.46 18.30 45.42
N ASN A 6 24.57 17.17 44.73
CA ASN A 6 23.91 16.97 43.45
C ASN A 6 23.15 15.64 43.50
N SER A 7 21.99 15.71 44.13
CA SER A 7 20.90 14.75 43.99
C SER A 7 20.59 14.46 42.52
N GLY A 8 20.58 13.17 42.16
CA GLY A 8 19.68 12.64 41.15
C GLY A 8 20.04 12.88 39.69
N LEU A 9 20.85 11.99 39.13
CA LEU A 9 20.66 11.52 37.75
C LEU A 9 20.64 10.00 37.76
N VAL A 10 19.48 9.45 38.07
CA VAL A 10 19.15 8.07 37.70
C VAL A 10 19.12 8.06 36.19
N ASN A 11 20.07 7.34 35.59
CA ASN A 11 20.07 7.03 34.18
C ASN A 11 18.80 6.20 33.90
N PRO A 12 17.78 6.70 33.18
CA PRO A 12 16.67 5.85 32.80
C PRO A 12 17.25 4.87 31.77
N ASN A 13 17.50 3.64 32.21
CA ASN A 13 17.62 2.51 31.32
C ASN A 13 16.36 2.52 30.44
N PRO A 14 16.43 2.76 29.12
CA PRO A 14 15.31 2.51 28.24
C PRO A 14 15.32 0.99 28.02
N ASP A 15 15.01 0.25 29.08
CA ASP A 15 14.51 -1.09 28.95
C ASP A 15 13.12 -0.93 28.32
N ALA A 16 13.14 -0.69 27.02
CA ALA A 16 12.00 -0.71 26.16
C ALA A 16 11.57 -2.17 26.09
N THR A 17 10.88 -2.61 27.14
CA THR A 17 9.69 -3.43 26.94
C THR A 17 8.70 -2.56 26.17
N SER A 18 9.02 -2.24 24.90
CA SER A 18 7.98 -2.16 23.90
C SER A 18 7.24 -3.46 24.12
N PRO A 19 5.94 -3.45 24.48
CA PRO A 19 5.18 -4.65 24.21
C PRO A 19 5.47 -4.90 22.73
N GLU A 20 6.16 -6.01 22.44
CA GLU A 20 5.98 -6.63 21.16
C GLU A 20 4.47 -6.65 21.03
N LEU A 21 3.95 -5.82 20.12
CA LEU A 21 2.56 -5.88 19.73
C LEU A 21 2.36 -7.34 19.42
N ASP A 22 1.79 -8.04 20.39
CA ASP A 22 1.49 -9.46 20.34
C ASP A 22 0.70 -9.58 19.06
N ARG A 23 1.39 -10.01 18.00
CA ARG A 23 0.82 -10.17 16.68
C ARG A 23 -0.07 -11.38 16.88
N SER A 24 -1.25 -11.14 17.42
CA SER A 24 -2.37 -12.03 17.39
C SER A 24 -2.67 -12.22 15.91
N ILE A 25 -1.94 -13.15 15.31
CA ILE A 25 -2.22 -13.69 14.00
C ILE A 25 -3.62 -14.24 14.15
N ILE A 26 -4.60 -13.54 13.59
CA ILE A 26 -5.98 -14.01 13.57
C ILE A 26 -5.92 -15.33 12.78
N PRO A 27 -6.16 -16.49 13.44
CA PRO A 27 -5.95 -17.78 12.79
C PRO A 27 -6.85 -17.88 11.55
N GLY A 28 -6.25 -18.09 10.38
CA GLY A 28 -6.96 -18.22 9.11
C GLY A 28 -6.81 -17.05 8.13
N ILE A 29 -6.39 -15.85 8.57
CA ILE A 29 -6.01 -14.76 7.62
C ILE A 29 -4.59 -15.00 7.08
N SER A 30 -3.72 -15.64 7.87
CA SER A 30 -2.29 -15.66 7.60
C SER A 30 -1.85 -16.56 6.46
N GLU A 31 -2.58 -17.62 6.12
CA GLU A 31 -2.17 -18.52 5.04
C GLU A 31 -2.56 -17.96 3.66
N ASP A 32 -3.77 -17.40 3.54
CA ASP A 32 -4.26 -16.89 2.25
C ASP A 32 -3.52 -15.62 1.81
N TYR A 33 -2.97 -14.83 2.74
CA TYR A 33 -2.20 -13.61 2.46
C TYR A 33 -0.74 -13.72 2.94
N ALA A 34 -0.22 -14.94 3.08
CA ALA A 34 1.22 -15.16 3.09
C ALA A 34 1.77 -14.90 1.69
N THR A 35 2.96 -14.33 1.63
CA THR A 35 3.73 -14.24 0.40
C THR A 35 4.52 -15.54 0.24
N ASP A 36 4.63 -16.06 -0.98
CA ASP A 36 5.22 -17.38 -1.26
C ASP A 36 6.70 -17.52 -0.78
N ASN A 37 7.38 -16.39 -0.55
CA ASN A 37 8.76 -16.32 -0.06
C ASN A 37 8.92 -15.48 1.22
N ASP A 38 7.86 -15.29 2.02
CA ASP A 38 7.87 -14.42 3.21
C ASP A 38 8.30 -12.95 2.93
N GLU A 39 8.10 -12.50 1.69
CA GLU A 39 8.33 -11.10 1.29
C GLU A 39 7.51 -10.13 2.15
N PRO A 40 8.06 -8.94 2.46
CA PRO A 40 7.40 -7.97 3.30
C PRO A 40 6.14 -7.42 2.62
N VAL A 41 5.14 -7.14 3.46
CA VAL A 41 3.89 -6.47 3.08
C VAL A 41 3.84 -5.12 3.78
N HIS A 42 3.74 -4.06 3.00
CA HIS A 42 3.61 -2.69 3.47
C HIS A 42 2.15 -2.25 3.39
N ILE A 43 1.49 -2.08 4.54
CA ILE A 43 0.11 -1.57 4.58
C ILE A 43 0.13 -0.04 4.60
N SER A 44 -0.57 0.56 3.64
CA SER A 44 -0.62 2.01 3.48
C SER A 44 -1.95 2.61 3.95
N GLY A 45 -3.03 1.83 3.90
CA GLY A 45 -4.31 2.29 4.41
C GLY A 45 -5.37 1.21 4.46
N MET A 46 -6.43 1.50 5.22
CA MET A 46 -7.58 0.62 5.37
C MET A 46 -8.87 1.44 5.35
N ILE A 47 -9.93 0.87 4.78
CA ILE A 47 -11.28 1.44 4.79
C ILE A 47 -12.24 0.36 5.29
N GLN A 48 -13.02 0.70 6.31
CA GLN A 48 -14.15 -0.11 6.72
C GLN A 48 -15.42 0.39 6.04
N LEU A 49 -16.05 -0.48 5.24
CA LEU A 49 -17.39 -0.29 4.67
C LEU A 49 -18.41 -1.11 5.46
N PRO A 50 -19.73 -0.92 5.28
CA PRO A 50 -20.73 -1.66 6.06
C PRO A 50 -20.65 -3.18 5.93
N ASP A 51 -20.18 -3.71 4.79
CA ASP A 51 -20.16 -5.14 4.47
C ASP A 51 -18.74 -5.73 4.35
N ARG A 52 -17.70 -4.91 4.25
CA ARG A 52 -16.32 -5.36 4.00
C ARG A 52 -15.25 -4.43 4.56
N LEU A 53 -14.06 -4.99 4.81
CA LEU A 53 -12.83 -4.25 5.04
C LEU A 53 -12.04 -4.19 3.73
N ILE A 54 -11.49 -3.03 3.38
CA ILE A 54 -10.56 -2.85 2.28
C ILE A 54 -9.21 -2.50 2.84
N VAL A 55 -8.16 -3.17 2.36
CA VAL A 55 -6.77 -2.95 2.75
C VAL A 55 -5.97 -2.65 1.50
N ALA A 56 -5.15 -1.61 1.52
CA ALA A 56 -4.29 -1.25 0.40
C ALA A 56 -2.84 -1.12 0.87
N GLY A 57 -1.92 -1.53 0.01
CA GLY A 57 -0.52 -1.64 0.36
C GLY A 57 0.36 -1.99 -0.82
N SER A 58 1.61 -2.35 -0.54
CA SER A 58 2.57 -2.81 -1.55
C SER A 58 3.35 -4.01 -1.03
N THR A 59 3.73 -4.94 -1.91
CA THR A 59 4.56 -6.09 -1.58
C THR A 59 5.37 -6.55 -2.79
N GLN A 60 6.54 -7.13 -2.56
CA GLN A 60 7.31 -7.87 -3.56
C GLN A 60 6.82 -9.33 -3.70
N GLY A 61 5.95 -9.76 -2.77
CA GLY A 61 5.48 -11.14 -2.70
C GLY A 61 4.44 -11.50 -3.75
N THR A 62 4.53 -12.72 -4.25
CA THR A 62 3.41 -13.45 -4.85
C THR A 62 2.68 -14.25 -3.79
N GLY A 63 1.46 -14.70 -4.08
CA GLY A 63 0.68 -15.53 -3.16
C GLY A 63 -0.79 -15.57 -3.58
N VAL A 64 -1.55 -16.51 -3.02
CA VAL A 64 -2.98 -16.69 -3.34
C VAL A 64 -3.76 -15.39 -3.12
N GLY A 65 -3.47 -14.68 -2.03
CA GLY A 65 -4.10 -13.41 -1.67
C GLY A 65 -3.63 -12.21 -2.48
N PHE A 66 -2.47 -12.29 -3.13
CA PHE A 66 -1.90 -11.18 -3.92
C PHE A 66 -2.03 -11.37 -5.43
N THR A 67 -2.74 -12.43 -5.85
CA THR A 67 -2.89 -12.90 -7.24
C THR A 67 -1.55 -13.28 -7.87
N GLY A 68 -1.37 -14.58 -8.18
CA GLY A 68 -0.10 -15.14 -8.71
C GLY A 68 0.23 -14.76 -10.16
N GLN A 69 -0.27 -13.64 -10.68
CA GLN A 69 0.01 -13.19 -12.03
C GLN A 69 0.51 -11.74 -12.03
N GLY A 70 1.80 -11.56 -12.39
CA GLY A 70 2.16 -10.40 -13.20
C GLY A 70 3.40 -9.59 -12.81
N GLY A 71 3.96 -9.75 -11.62
CA GLY A 71 5.20 -9.08 -11.24
C GLY A 71 6.38 -10.05 -11.32
N ASP A 72 7.50 -9.63 -11.91
CA ASP A 72 8.78 -10.22 -11.55
C ASP A 72 8.86 -10.21 -10.03
N ALA A 73 9.18 -11.33 -9.39
CA ALA A 73 9.26 -11.47 -7.93
C ALA A 73 10.25 -10.50 -7.24
N PHE A 74 10.86 -9.60 -8.00
CA PHE A 74 11.80 -8.58 -7.58
C PHE A 74 11.18 -7.18 -7.50
N ASN A 75 10.10 -6.90 -8.23
CA ASN A 75 9.48 -5.59 -8.27
C ASN A 75 8.47 -5.46 -7.12
N MET A 76 8.41 -4.27 -6.52
CA MET A 76 7.34 -3.93 -5.59
C MET A 76 6.04 -3.79 -6.40
N ASP A 77 4.99 -4.54 -6.09
CA ASP A 77 3.66 -4.33 -6.66
C ASP A 77 2.73 -3.73 -5.61
N GLY A 78 1.88 -2.79 -6.03
CA GLY A 78 0.78 -2.33 -5.21
C GLY A 78 -0.35 -3.36 -5.18
N PHE A 79 -1.13 -3.38 -4.11
CA PHE A 79 -2.33 -4.19 -4.01
C PHE A 79 -3.45 -3.45 -3.30
N VAL A 80 -4.67 -3.85 -3.62
CA VAL A 80 -5.89 -3.52 -2.89
C VAL A 80 -6.65 -4.82 -2.68
N SER A 81 -6.97 -5.15 -1.44
CA SER A 81 -7.65 -6.39 -1.06
C SER A 81 -8.90 -6.10 -0.27
N GLN A 82 -9.89 -6.99 -0.38
CA GLN A 82 -11.19 -6.85 0.27
C GLN A 82 -11.60 -8.11 1.03
N PHE A 83 -12.07 -7.91 2.26
CA PHE A 83 -12.32 -8.95 3.24
C PHE A 83 -13.73 -8.83 3.82
N GLN A 84 -14.34 -9.96 4.16
CA GLN A 84 -15.60 -10.00 4.91
C GLN A 84 -15.36 -9.48 6.33
N LEU A 85 -16.23 -8.59 6.84
CA LEU A 85 -16.04 -8.09 8.22
C LEU A 85 -16.27 -9.14 9.31
N THR A 86 -17.04 -10.19 9.00
CA THR A 86 -17.46 -11.19 9.99
C THR A 86 -16.33 -12.10 10.42
N ASP A 87 -15.47 -12.51 9.49
CA ASP A 87 -14.40 -13.48 9.73
C ASP A 87 -13.07 -13.08 9.09
N LEU A 88 -13.00 -11.88 8.49
CA LEU A 88 -11.83 -11.32 7.82
C LEU A 88 -11.23 -12.23 6.74
N LYS A 89 -12.05 -13.11 6.16
CA LYS A 89 -11.65 -13.88 4.98
C LYS A 89 -11.77 -13.03 3.71
N PRO A 90 -10.95 -13.31 2.68
CA PRO A 90 -11.13 -12.69 1.37
C PRO A 90 -12.56 -12.85 0.85
N LEU A 91 -13.06 -11.83 0.16
CA LEU A 91 -14.34 -11.94 -0.54
C LEU A 91 -14.24 -12.96 -1.69
N PRO A 92 -15.29 -13.73 -1.98
CA PRO A 92 -15.23 -14.83 -2.94
C PRO A 92 -15.05 -14.38 -4.40
N THR A 93 -15.37 -13.12 -4.71
CA THR A 93 -15.28 -12.56 -6.06
C THR A 93 -14.30 -11.39 -6.06
N ASN A 94 -13.28 -11.47 -6.92
CA ASN A 94 -12.23 -10.46 -7.08
C ASN A 94 -11.66 -9.97 -5.73
N PRO A 95 -11.15 -10.87 -4.86
CA PRO A 95 -10.70 -10.51 -3.50
C PRO A 95 -9.57 -9.50 -3.48
N THR A 96 -8.77 -9.45 -4.53
CA THR A 96 -7.61 -8.57 -4.62
C THR A 96 -7.47 -8.04 -6.04
N PHE A 97 -7.09 -6.77 -6.14
CA PHE A 97 -6.62 -6.12 -7.35
C PHE A 97 -5.13 -5.77 -7.18
N ARG A 98 -4.30 -6.17 -8.13
CA ARG A 98 -2.86 -5.83 -8.16
C ARG A 98 -2.65 -4.57 -9.00
N VAL A 99 -2.09 -3.54 -8.37
CA VAL A 99 -1.61 -2.33 -9.04
C VAL A 99 -0.20 -2.65 -9.54
N SER A 100 -0.05 -2.83 -10.85
CA SER A 100 1.24 -3.14 -11.46
C SER A 100 1.46 -2.36 -12.74
N SER A 101 2.71 -1.93 -12.90
CA SER A 101 3.27 -1.25 -14.05
C SER A 101 4.36 -2.06 -14.76
N GLY A 102 4.64 -3.27 -14.25
CA GLY A 102 5.81 -4.07 -14.63
C GLY A 102 7.13 -3.57 -14.05
N ARG A 103 7.08 -2.62 -13.11
CA ARG A 103 8.22 -2.05 -12.35
C ARG A 103 7.78 -1.85 -10.90
N ASP A 104 8.51 -1.07 -10.11
CA ASP A 104 8.11 -0.78 -8.74
C ASP A 104 6.88 0.14 -8.67
N ASP A 105 5.88 -0.30 -7.93
CA ASP A 105 4.60 0.34 -7.67
C ASP A 105 4.34 0.41 -6.17
N TYR A 106 4.25 1.63 -5.65
CA TYR A 106 4.03 1.89 -4.25
C TYR A 106 2.66 2.54 -4.04
N VAL A 107 1.75 1.82 -3.40
CA VAL A 107 0.52 2.42 -2.88
C VAL A 107 0.85 3.20 -1.61
N THR A 108 0.37 4.43 -1.51
CA THR A 108 0.59 5.33 -0.37
C THR A 108 -0.70 5.67 0.37
N GLY A 109 -1.86 5.39 -0.22
CA GLY A 109 -3.13 5.68 0.43
C GLY A 109 -4.33 5.08 -0.29
N VAL A 110 -5.41 4.96 0.46
CA VAL A 110 -6.72 4.57 -0.05
C VAL A 110 -7.78 5.40 0.66
N CYS A 111 -8.80 5.86 -0.06
CA CYS A 111 -9.93 6.57 0.53
C CYS A 111 -11.27 6.21 -0.11
N TYR A 112 -12.33 6.44 0.65
CA TYR A 112 -13.72 6.30 0.22
C TYR A 112 -14.43 7.65 0.38
N SER A 113 -15.35 7.96 -0.52
CA SER A 113 -16.19 9.15 -0.44
C SER A 113 -17.64 8.76 -0.72
N ASP A 114 -18.55 9.22 0.14
CA ASP A 114 -19.99 9.05 -0.03
C ASP A 114 -20.54 9.78 -1.27
N GLN A 115 -19.87 10.85 -1.70
CA GLN A 115 -20.16 11.58 -2.94
C GLN A 115 -19.82 10.77 -4.21
N ALA A 116 -18.98 9.75 -4.07
CA ALA A 116 -18.61 8.81 -5.14
C ALA A 116 -18.98 7.37 -4.72
N ALA A 117 -20.21 7.21 -4.22
CA ALA A 117 -20.73 5.92 -3.77
C ALA A 117 -20.48 4.81 -4.80
N GLY A 118 -20.05 3.65 -4.30
CA GLY A 118 -19.68 2.51 -5.14
C GLY A 118 -18.25 2.59 -5.70
N SER A 119 -17.40 3.47 -5.19
CA SER A 119 -15.99 3.53 -5.59
C SER A 119 -15.06 3.86 -4.43
N ILE A 120 -13.80 3.44 -4.57
CA ILE A 120 -12.68 3.88 -3.75
C ILE A 120 -11.64 4.55 -4.63
N PHE A 121 -10.78 5.34 -4.01
CA PHE A 121 -9.63 5.94 -4.66
C PHE A 121 -8.36 5.42 -4.03
N VAL A 122 -7.37 5.13 -4.87
CA VAL A 122 -6.05 4.63 -4.47
C VAL A 122 -5.02 5.62 -4.99
N THR A 123 -4.09 6.00 -4.14
CA THR A 123 -2.97 6.86 -4.50
C THR A 123 -1.66 6.14 -4.32
N GLY A 124 -0.67 6.51 -5.12
CA GLY A 124 0.65 5.93 -5.03
C GLY A 124 1.61 6.56 -6.02
N TYR A 125 2.73 5.89 -6.23
CA TYR A 125 3.66 6.20 -7.30
C TYR A 125 4.20 4.93 -7.96
N SER A 126 4.61 5.08 -9.21
CA SER A 126 5.09 3.99 -10.06
C SER A 126 6.35 4.41 -10.81
N ASN A 127 7.26 3.45 -11.00
CA ASN A 127 8.40 3.57 -11.91
C ASN A 127 8.06 3.17 -13.36
N GLY A 128 6.79 2.91 -13.67
CA GLY A 128 6.29 2.56 -15.01
C GLY A 128 4.92 3.18 -15.31
N HIS A 129 4.14 2.49 -16.16
CA HIS A 129 2.77 2.88 -16.48
C HIS A 129 1.78 1.86 -15.92
N VAL A 130 0.82 2.33 -15.14
CA VAL A 130 -0.26 1.49 -14.63
C VAL A 130 -1.29 1.28 -15.74
N THR A 131 -1.24 0.13 -16.42
CA THR A 131 -2.00 -0.12 -17.66
C THR A 131 -3.37 -0.76 -17.46
N ASN A 132 -3.72 -1.17 -16.25
CA ASN A 132 -4.87 -2.06 -16.02
C ASN A 132 -6.22 -1.35 -15.92
N ALA A 133 -6.31 -0.05 -16.28
CA ALA A 133 -7.52 0.76 -16.15
C ALA A 133 -8.30 0.91 -17.46
N THR A 134 -9.63 1.06 -17.34
CA THR A 134 -10.51 1.31 -18.51
C THR A 134 -10.15 2.63 -19.22
N GLN A 135 -9.68 3.62 -18.46
CA GLN A 135 -9.16 4.88 -18.98
C GLN A 135 -7.90 5.29 -18.22
N THR A 136 -6.80 5.51 -18.93
CA THR A 136 -5.57 6.05 -18.35
C THR A 136 -5.29 7.42 -18.98
N THR A 137 -5.20 8.46 -18.15
CA THR A 137 -4.72 9.78 -18.56
C THR A 137 -3.33 9.96 -18.00
N ILE A 138 -2.37 10.28 -18.87
CA ILE A 138 -0.97 10.43 -18.51
C ILE A 138 -0.57 11.87 -18.85
N SER A 139 0.03 12.60 -17.91
CA SER A 139 0.71 13.85 -18.24
C SER A 139 1.83 13.58 -19.24
N THR A 140 1.93 14.40 -20.30
CA THR A 140 3.01 14.29 -21.29
C THR A 140 4.36 14.42 -20.62
N GLU A 141 5.18 13.35 -20.55
CA GLU A 141 6.63 13.38 -20.23
C GLU A 141 7.30 11.99 -20.06
N ASP A 142 8.63 12.02 -19.86
CA ASP A 142 9.64 10.95 -19.91
C ASP A 142 9.16 9.54 -19.46
N PRO A 143 9.26 8.51 -20.31
CA PRO A 143 8.90 7.13 -19.97
C PRO A 143 9.73 6.53 -18.81
N ASN A 144 10.79 7.20 -18.35
CA ASN A 144 11.64 6.77 -17.23
C ASN A 144 11.44 7.59 -15.95
N SER A 145 10.44 8.48 -15.90
CA SER A 145 10.14 9.27 -14.71
C SER A 145 9.27 8.51 -13.71
N VAL A 146 9.51 8.72 -12.41
CA VAL A 146 8.57 8.33 -11.35
C VAL A 146 7.26 9.10 -11.55
N ARG A 147 6.13 8.39 -11.49
CA ARG A 147 4.80 8.96 -11.69
C ARG A 147 3.98 8.79 -10.44
N GLY A 148 3.44 9.87 -9.90
CA GLY A 148 2.33 9.75 -8.95
C GLY A 148 1.09 9.28 -9.70
N PHE A 149 0.31 8.37 -9.11
CA PHE A 149 -0.98 7.98 -9.67
C PHE A 149 -2.12 8.24 -8.70
N LEU A 150 -3.28 8.56 -9.28
CA LEU A 150 -4.59 8.51 -8.63
C LEU A 150 -5.45 7.54 -9.44
N MET A 151 -5.97 6.53 -8.78
CA MET A 151 -6.76 5.47 -9.40
C MET A 151 -8.14 5.43 -8.75
N LYS A 152 -9.19 5.23 -9.55
CA LYS A 152 -10.54 4.96 -9.05
C LYS A 152 -10.91 3.49 -9.31
N LEU A 153 -11.11 2.72 -8.24
CA LEU A 153 -11.68 1.37 -8.31
C LEU A 153 -13.19 1.39 -8.10
N SER A 154 -13.90 0.61 -8.90
CA SER A 154 -15.31 0.30 -8.70
C SER A 154 -15.46 -0.78 -7.62
N LEU A 155 -16.40 -0.59 -6.69
CA LEU A 155 -16.67 -1.57 -5.63
C LEU A 155 -17.53 -2.76 -6.09
N SER A 156 -18.18 -2.66 -7.26
CA SER A 156 -19.06 -3.74 -7.75
C SER A 156 -18.29 -4.89 -8.39
N ASP A 157 -17.24 -4.57 -9.13
CA ASP A 157 -16.39 -5.54 -9.85
C ASP A 157 -14.93 -5.50 -9.37
N PHE A 158 -14.57 -4.55 -8.50
CA PHE A 158 -13.23 -4.38 -7.96
C PHE A 158 -12.17 -4.17 -9.05
N GLN A 159 -12.57 -3.47 -10.12
CA GLN A 159 -11.70 -3.12 -11.24
C GLN A 159 -11.48 -1.60 -11.33
N PRO A 160 -10.31 -1.15 -11.81
CA PRO A 160 -10.02 0.26 -12.05
C PRO A 160 -10.86 0.82 -13.21
N THR A 161 -11.65 1.83 -12.88
CA THR A 161 -12.47 2.59 -13.84
C THR A 161 -11.64 3.64 -14.57
N TRP A 162 -10.74 4.31 -13.86
CA TRP A 162 -9.76 5.22 -14.46
C TRP A 162 -8.51 5.34 -13.60
N VAL A 163 -7.42 5.73 -14.24
CA VAL A 163 -6.15 6.13 -13.61
C VAL A 163 -5.69 7.46 -14.20
N HIS A 164 -5.24 8.34 -13.33
CA HIS A 164 -4.53 9.56 -13.69
C HIS A 164 -3.09 9.46 -13.19
N GLU A 165 -2.13 9.56 -14.11
CA GLU A 165 -0.70 9.55 -13.82
C GLU A 165 -0.13 10.96 -14.01
N PHE A 166 0.63 11.40 -13.02
CA PHE A 166 1.28 12.70 -12.94
C PHE A 166 2.78 12.49 -12.82
N SER A 167 3.54 12.88 -13.84
CA SER A 167 5.00 12.97 -13.80
C SER A 167 5.42 14.40 -13.46
N ALA A 168 6.57 14.53 -12.80
CA ALA A 168 7.28 15.81 -12.75
C ALA A 168 8.41 15.79 -13.78
N THR A 169 8.47 16.76 -14.69
CA THR A 169 9.71 17.04 -15.42
C THR A 169 10.71 17.61 -14.44
N PRO A 170 11.92 17.06 -14.35
CA PRO A 170 13.01 17.82 -13.81
C PRO A 170 13.19 19.07 -14.69
N THR A 171 12.88 20.25 -14.16
CA THR A 171 13.39 21.48 -14.76
C THR A 171 14.90 21.42 -14.60
N SER A 172 15.63 21.44 -15.72
CA SER A 172 17.09 21.32 -15.74
C SER A 172 17.72 22.21 -14.67
N GLY A 173 18.36 21.61 -13.66
CA GLY A 173 19.09 22.32 -12.61
C GLY A 173 18.77 21.96 -11.16
N ASN A 174 17.66 21.27 -10.88
CA ASN A 174 17.32 20.84 -9.51
C ASN A 174 17.26 19.31 -9.42
N VAL A 175 18.29 18.71 -8.79
CA VAL A 175 18.25 17.33 -8.32
C VAL A 175 17.41 17.33 -7.04
N TYR A 176 16.24 16.70 -7.07
CA TYR A 176 15.47 16.45 -5.86
C TYR A 176 15.80 15.05 -5.35
N ASP A 177 16.51 14.98 -4.22
CA ASP A 177 16.62 13.74 -3.44
C ASP A 177 15.23 13.40 -2.88
N VAL A 178 14.57 12.39 -3.44
CA VAL A 178 13.41 11.78 -2.81
C VAL A 178 13.94 10.90 -1.67
N LYS A 179 13.92 11.43 -0.45
CA LYS A 179 14.18 10.63 0.74
C LYS A 179 12.91 9.87 1.09
N ALA A 180 12.95 8.55 0.89
CA ALA A 180 12.00 7.60 1.45
C ALA A 180 12.20 7.48 2.97
#